data_AF-A0A973RIA1-F1
#
_entry.id   AF-A0A973RIA1-F1
#
_cell.length_a   1.000
_cell.length_b   1.000
_cell.length_c   1.000
_cell.angle_alpha   90.00
_cell.angle_beta   90.00
_cell.angle_gamma   90.00
#
_symmetry.space_group_name_H-M   'P 1'
#
loop_
_entity.id
_entity.type
_entity.pdbx_description
1 polymer ?
#
loop_
_entity_poly.entity_id
_entity_poly.type
_entity_poly.pdbx_seq_one_letter_code
_entity_poly.pdbx_strand_id
1 'polypeptide(L)'
;MADVHVLGIRHHGPGSARSVAGALAEIRPGLILIEGPPELDQVLPLAAEDGMAPPVAALIYATEQPRLASFYPLASFSPEWVALRWALSTATPVRMIDLPAAHSLALRAAGSADAAPTRASAAPPDAYEPADDDGGGLLPQQPYRPDAIAMLAEAAGYSDAERWWEDAVEHRDGGPTERFAAIADAIAEIRAVDSRPADHPDVIENSLREAAMRRLLRAAMKEGHERIAVVCGAYHAPALVPANFPPASADSGQLAGLPKTRVAATWVPWTSDRLSLA
;
A
#
# COMPACT_ATOMS: atom_id res chain seq x y z
N MET A 1 26.72 4.33 6.15
CA MET A 1 25.28 4.16 6.45
C MET A 1 24.58 4.16 5.11
N ALA A 2 23.63 3.26 4.85
CA ALA A 2 22.91 3.23 3.58
C ALA A 2 22.19 4.56 3.35
N ASP A 3 22.29 5.10 2.13
CA ASP A 3 21.50 6.24 1.67
C ASP A 3 20.11 5.75 1.27
N VAL A 4 19.08 6.25 1.94
CA VAL A 4 17.70 5.76 1.80
C VAL A 4 16.84 6.84 1.15
N HIS A 5 16.31 6.53 -0.02
CA HIS A 5 15.41 7.39 -0.77
C HIS A 5 13.98 6.89 -0.63
N VAL A 6 13.12 7.66 0.04
CA VAL A 6 11.71 7.32 0.21
C VAL A 6 10.89 8.01 -0.89
N LEU A 7 10.38 7.21 -1.82
CA LEU A 7 9.61 7.62 -2.99
C LEU A 7 8.10 7.49 -2.69
N GLY A 8 7.63 8.27 -1.72
CA GLY A 8 6.24 8.33 -1.28
C GLY A 8 5.32 9.04 -2.28
N ILE A 9 4.34 8.34 -2.84
CA ILE A 9 3.49 8.86 -3.93
C ILE A 9 2.12 8.16 -3.93
N ARG A 10 1.14 8.62 -4.71
CA ARG A 10 -0.13 7.88 -4.91
C ARG A 10 0.09 6.59 -5.70
N HIS A 11 -0.63 5.51 -5.35
CA HIS A 11 -0.50 4.17 -5.94
C HIS A 11 -0.90 4.07 -7.42
N HIS A 12 -1.63 5.07 -7.94
CA HIS A 12 -2.09 5.10 -9.33
C HIS A 12 -1.97 6.53 -9.89
N GLY A 13 -1.19 6.71 -10.95
CA GLY A 13 -1.07 8.00 -11.63
C GLY A 13 0.04 7.98 -12.68
N PRO A 14 -0.20 8.38 -13.93
CA PRO A 14 0.83 8.34 -14.98
C PRO A 14 2.11 9.09 -14.60
N GLY A 15 1.98 10.27 -14.00
CA GLY A 15 3.05 11.13 -13.53
C GLY A 15 3.68 10.63 -12.26
N SER A 16 2.91 10.05 -11.34
CA SER A 16 3.46 9.27 -10.22
C SER A 16 4.41 8.17 -10.72
N ALA A 17 3.96 7.38 -11.70
CA ALA A 17 4.74 6.29 -12.27
C ALA A 17 5.98 6.83 -13.01
N ARG A 18 5.85 7.89 -13.81
CA ARG A 18 6.98 8.58 -14.45
C ARG A 18 7.98 9.13 -13.43
N SER A 19 7.51 9.68 -12.31
CA SER A 19 8.37 10.24 -11.25
C SER A 19 9.22 9.15 -10.62
N VAL A 20 8.61 8.01 -10.29
CA VAL A 20 9.34 6.88 -9.72
C VAL A 20 10.33 6.32 -10.74
N ALA A 21 9.95 6.17 -12.02
CA ALA A 21 10.89 5.76 -13.07
C ALA A 21 12.09 6.72 -13.18
N GLY A 22 11.84 8.02 -13.19
CA GLY A 22 12.88 9.06 -13.24
C GLY A 22 13.80 9.01 -12.02
N ALA A 23 13.25 8.89 -10.82
CA ALA A 23 14.03 8.79 -9.59
C ALA A 23 14.87 7.51 -9.54
N LEU A 24 14.34 6.36 -9.95
CA LEU A 24 15.12 5.11 -10.01
C LEU A 24 16.28 5.21 -11.01
N ALA A 25 16.07 5.86 -12.16
CA ALA A 25 17.11 6.10 -13.15
C ALA A 25 18.22 7.04 -12.63
N GLU A 26 17.87 8.03 -11.81
CA GLU A 26 18.81 8.96 -11.18
C GLU A 26 19.58 8.32 -10.02
N ILE A 27 18.84 7.76 -9.05
CA ILE A 27 19.36 7.16 -7.81
C ILE A 27 20.23 5.93 -8.13
N ARG A 28 19.80 5.08 -9.07
CA ARG A 28 20.40 3.77 -9.36
C ARG A 28 20.63 2.96 -8.07
N PRO A 29 19.54 2.60 -7.37
CA PRO A 29 19.62 1.92 -6.08
C PRO A 29 20.20 0.51 -6.23
N GLY A 30 20.87 0.03 -5.17
CA GLY A 30 21.34 -1.35 -5.07
C GLY A 30 20.29 -2.30 -4.50
N LEU A 31 19.17 -1.77 -4.02
CA LEU A 31 18.00 -2.50 -3.52
C LEU A 31 16.76 -1.62 -3.65
N ILE A 32 15.66 -2.20 -4.10
CA ILE A 32 14.33 -1.56 -4.13
C ILE A 32 13.43 -2.28 -3.14
N LEU A 33 12.75 -1.51 -2.30
CA LEU A 33 11.72 -1.99 -1.38
C LEU A 33 10.38 -1.41 -1.82
N ILE A 34 9.37 -2.25 -2.04
CA ILE A 34 8.04 -1.83 -2.52
C ILE A 34 7.00 -2.12 -1.45
N GLU A 35 6.09 -1.18 -1.18
CA GLU A 35 4.99 -1.40 -0.24
C GLU A 35 4.18 -2.64 -0.65
N GLY A 36 4.10 -3.60 0.27
CA GLY A 36 3.41 -4.85 0.09
C GLY A 36 3.82 -5.87 1.16
N PRO A 37 3.01 -6.90 1.44
CA PRO A 37 3.41 -7.93 2.38
C PRO A 37 4.57 -8.77 1.85
N PRO A 38 5.55 -9.16 2.69
CA PRO A 38 6.68 -10.00 2.30
C PRO A 38 6.30 -11.32 1.62
N GLU A 39 5.10 -11.84 1.87
CA GLU A 39 4.63 -13.07 1.20
C GLU A 39 4.50 -12.93 -0.33
N LEU A 40 4.43 -11.70 -0.86
CA LEU A 40 4.43 -11.44 -2.30
C LEU A 40 5.83 -11.60 -2.94
N ASP A 41 6.92 -11.59 -2.17
CA ASP A 41 8.29 -11.70 -2.70
C ASP A 41 8.45 -12.93 -3.62
N GLN A 42 7.80 -14.03 -3.26
CA GLN A 42 7.88 -15.29 -4.00
C GLN A 42 7.24 -15.23 -5.39
N VAL A 43 6.34 -14.28 -5.63
CA VAL A 43 5.63 -14.12 -6.93
C VAL A 43 6.14 -12.94 -7.74
N LEU A 44 7.00 -12.08 -7.18
CA LEU A 44 7.60 -10.95 -7.90
C LEU A 44 8.28 -11.34 -9.23
N PRO A 45 9.05 -12.45 -9.32
CA PRO A 45 9.73 -12.81 -10.57
C PRO A 45 8.77 -13.04 -11.74
N LEU A 46 7.54 -13.48 -11.48
CA LEU A 46 6.53 -13.70 -12.52
C LEU A 46 6.12 -12.40 -13.22
N ALA A 47 6.36 -11.25 -12.59
CA ALA A 47 6.12 -9.96 -13.21
C ALA A 47 7.10 -9.66 -14.36
N ALA A 48 8.16 -10.45 -14.56
CA ALA A 48 9.07 -10.32 -15.70
C ALA A 48 8.51 -10.94 -17.00
N GLU A 49 7.61 -11.92 -16.88
CA GLU A 49 7.08 -12.70 -18.01
C GLU A 49 6.37 -11.79 -19.04
N ASP A 50 6.59 -12.05 -20.33
CA ASP A 50 6.04 -11.23 -21.42
C ASP A 50 4.50 -11.17 -21.42
N GLY A 51 3.85 -12.25 -20.95
CA GLY A 51 2.40 -12.32 -20.82
C GLY A 51 1.83 -11.61 -19.59
N MET A 52 2.67 -11.17 -18.65
CA MET A 52 2.21 -10.48 -17.44
C MET A 52 2.01 -8.98 -17.72
N ALA A 53 0.82 -8.65 -18.23
CA ALA A 53 0.42 -7.30 -18.56
C ALA A 53 -0.69 -6.80 -17.61
N PRO A 54 -0.54 -5.62 -16.99
CA PRO A 54 -1.60 -5.02 -16.19
C PRO A 54 -2.82 -4.62 -17.04
N PRO A 55 -4.04 -4.56 -16.47
CA PRO A 55 -4.34 -4.64 -15.05
C PRO A 55 -4.25 -6.05 -14.46
N VAL A 56 -3.47 -6.19 -13.40
CA VAL A 56 -3.31 -7.42 -12.61
C VAL A 56 -3.42 -7.07 -11.13
N ALA A 57 -3.67 -8.06 -10.29
CA ALA A 57 -3.59 -7.87 -8.85
C ALA A 57 -2.69 -8.95 -8.24
N ALA A 58 -1.80 -8.54 -7.34
CA ALA A 58 -1.20 -9.48 -6.42
C ALA A 58 -2.27 -9.88 -5.40
N LEU A 59 -2.50 -11.16 -5.22
CA LEU A 59 -3.52 -11.71 -4.33
C LEU A 59 -2.81 -12.43 -3.19
N ILE A 60 -3.18 -12.09 -1.95
CA ILE A 60 -2.85 -12.91 -0.77
C ILE A 60 -4.13 -13.33 -0.08
N TYR A 61 -4.22 -14.61 0.29
CA TYR A 61 -5.38 -15.16 0.98
C TYR A 61 -4.99 -16.13 2.08
N ALA A 62 -5.84 -16.24 3.11
CA ALA A 62 -5.68 -17.25 4.15
C ALA A 62 -6.05 -18.63 3.60
N THR A 63 -5.13 -19.61 3.68
CA THR A 63 -5.27 -20.90 2.99
C THR A 63 -6.41 -21.75 3.54
N GLU A 64 -6.75 -21.58 4.82
CA GLU A 64 -7.87 -22.29 5.48
C GLU A 64 -9.20 -21.57 5.33
N GLN A 65 -9.20 -20.27 4.99
CA GLN A 65 -10.40 -19.46 4.80
C GLN A 65 -10.18 -18.49 3.63
N PRO A 66 -10.21 -18.96 2.36
CA PRO A 66 -9.81 -18.15 1.20
C PRO A 66 -10.62 -16.86 0.99
N ARG A 67 -11.81 -16.74 1.60
CA ARG A 67 -12.59 -15.50 1.64
C ARG A 67 -11.87 -14.34 2.36
N LEU A 68 -10.93 -14.66 3.26
CA LEU A 68 -10.05 -13.69 3.89
C LEU A 68 -8.87 -13.47 2.94
N ALA A 69 -9.02 -12.46 2.09
CA ALA A 69 -8.03 -12.10 1.09
C ALA A 69 -7.76 -10.60 1.08
N SER A 70 -6.62 -10.22 0.52
CA SER A 70 -6.27 -8.86 0.14
C SER A 70 -5.81 -8.88 -1.32
N PHE A 71 -6.29 -7.90 -2.09
CA PHE A 71 -5.86 -7.67 -3.46
C PHE A 71 -5.02 -6.40 -3.49
N TYR A 72 -3.94 -6.43 -4.26
CA TYR A 72 -3.06 -5.30 -4.52
C TYR A 72 -3.11 -5.02 -6.03
N PRO A 73 -4.11 -4.27 -6.50
CA PRO A 73 -4.28 -3.96 -7.92
C PRO A 73 -3.12 -3.13 -8.45
N LEU A 74 -2.63 -3.48 -9.63
CA LEU A 74 -1.55 -2.81 -10.31
C LEU A 74 -1.94 -2.52 -11.76
N ALA A 75 -1.66 -1.29 -12.17
CA ALA A 75 -1.84 -0.80 -13.53
C ALA A 75 -0.49 -0.47 -14.18
N SER A 76 -0.47 -0.22 -15.49
CA SER A 76 0.73 0.29 -16.16
C SER A 76 1.20 1.65 -15.61
N PHE A 77 0.29 2.39 -14.96
CA PHE A 77 0.54 3.66 -14.28
C PHE A 77 0.64 3.51 -12.75
N SER A 78 0.84 2.30 -12.22
CA SER A 78 1.17 2.10 -10.81
C SER A 78 2.68 2.29 -10.59
N PRO A 79 3.10 3.17 -9.66
CA PRO A 79 4.52 3.35 -9.33
C PRO A 79 5.19 2.05 -8.84
N GLU A 80 4.46 1.20 -8.11
CA GLU A 80 4.92 -0.11 -7.65
C GLU A 80 5.19 -1.05 -8.83
N TRP A 81 4.29 -1.08 -9.82
CA TRP A 81 4.46 -1.87 -11.03
C TRP A 81 5.68 -1.40 -11.83
N VAL A 82 5.83 -0.08 -11.99
CA VAL A 82 6.98 0.53 -12.67
C VAL A 82 8.27 0.21 -11.94
N ALA A 83 8.31 0.33 -10.61
CA ALA A 83 9.48 0.01 -9.80
C ALA A 83 9.87 -1.47 -9.90
N LEU A 84 8.87 -2.36 -9.83
CA LEU A 84 9.07 -3.81 -9.98
C LEU A 84 9.64 -4.16 -11.35
N ARG A 85 9.03 -3.66 -12.43
CA ARG A 85 9.51 -3.91 -13.80
C ARG A 85 10.89 -3.32 -14.03
N TRP A 86 11.18 -2.13 -13.50
CA TRP A 86 12.51 -1.54 -13.55
C TRP A 86 13.54 -2.46 -12.86
N ALA A 87 13.26 -2.87 -11.61
CA ALA A 87 14.17 -3.71 -10.83
C ALA A 87 14.50 -5.04 -11.52
N LEU A 88 13.47 -5.70 -12.07
CA LEU A 88 13.63 -6.96 -12.80
C LEU A 88 14.44 -6.75 -14.09
N SER A 89 14.20 -5.66 -14.82
CA SER A 89 14.92 -5.35 -16.07
C SER A 89 16.40 -4.99 -15.85
N THR A 90 16.75 -4.45 -14.68
CA THR A 90 18.12 -4.06 -14.32
C THR A 90 18.82 -5.08 -13.44
N ALA A 91 18.15 -6.20 -13.12
CA ALA A 91 18.60 -7.18 -12.12
C ALA A 91 18.92 -6.57 -10.74
N THR A 92 18.26 -5.45 -10.40
CA THR A 92 18.33 -4.87 -9.05
C THR A 92 17.47 -5.71 -8.11
N PRO A 93 17.98 -6.14 -6.95
CA PRO A 93 17.18 -6.82 -5.94
C PRO A 93 15.94 -6.00 -5.57
N VAL A 94 14.79 -6.66 -5.54
CA VAL A 94 13.50 -6.08 -5.14
C VAL A 94 12.85 -6.95 -4.07
N ARG A 95 12.28 -6.32 -3.04
CA ARG A 95 11.54 -6.99 -1.96
C ARG A 95 10.37 -6.15 -1.52
N MET A 96 9.39 -6.78 -0.90
CA MET A 96 8.26 -6.11 -0.32
C MET A 96 8.55 -5.64 1.10
N ILE A 97 7.96 -4.49 1.47
CA ILE A 97 8.14 -3.85 2.76
C ILE A 97 6.79 -3.44 3.35
N ASP A 98 6.19 -4.31 4.17
CA ASP A 98 4.95 -4.03 4.91
C ASP A 98 4.74 -5.05 6.04
N LEU A 99 3.64 -4.91 6.79
CA LEU A 99 3.15 -5.92 7.72
C LEU A 99 2.87 -7.23 6.96
N PRO A 100 3.41 -8.38 7.42
CA PRO A 100 3.08 -9.68 6.86
C PRO A 100 1.58 -9.92 6.82
N ALA A 101 1.10 -10.42 5.69
CA ALA A 101 -0.33 -10.68 5.48
C ALA A 101 -0.86 -11.75 6.44
N ALA A 102 0.01 -12.67 6.88
CA ALA A 102 -0.31 -13.60 7.95
C ALA A 102 -0.85 -12.91 9.21
N HIS A 103 -0.35 -11.72 9.54
CA HIS A 103 -0.82 -10.93 10.68
C HIS A 103 -2.05 -10.10 10.34
N SER A 104 -2.03 -9.35 9.23
CA SER A 104 -3.15 -8.46 8.87
C SER A 104 -4.46 -9.24 8.63
N LEU A 105 -4.39 -10.41 7.98
CA LEU A 105 -5.56 -11.27 7.77
C LEU A 105 -6.07 -11.89 9.07
N ALA A 106 -5.17 -12.25 10.00
CA ALA A 106 -5.56 -12.80 11.30
C ALA A 106 -6.21 -11.75 12.20
N LEU A 107 -5.69 -10.52 12.21
CA LEU A 107 -6.30 -9.38 12.92
C LEU A 107 -7.69 -9.08 12.37
N ARG A 108 -7.85 -9.07 11.04
CA ARG A 108 -9.17 -8.86 10.40
C ARG A 108 -10.17 -9.96 10.75
N ALA A 109 -9.73 -11.21 10.82
CA ALA A 109 -10.55 -12.32 11.24
C ALA A 109 -11.02 -12.17 12.70
N ALA A 110 -10.14 -11.75 13.60
CA ALA A 110 -10.45 -11.50 15.00
C ALA A 110 -11.46 -10.35 15.16
N GLY A 111 -11.23 -9.21 14.50
CA GLY A 111 -12.15 -8.06 14.53
C GLY A 111 -13.53 -8.35 13.93
N SER A 112 -13.61 -9.27 12.95
CA SER A 112 -14.88 -9.72 12.37
C SER A 112 -15.66 -10.66 13.29
N ALA A 113 -14.99 -11.34 14.23
CA ALA A 113 -15.63 -12.25 15.18
C ALA A 113 -16.27 -11.52 16.38
N ASP A 114 -15.74 -10.36 16.74
CA ASP A 114 -16.32 -9.49 17.79
C ASP A 114 -17.56 -8.71 17.31
N ALA A 115 -17.82 -8.67 16.00
CA ALA A 115 -19.09 -8.23 15.44
C ALA A 115 -20.12 -9.37 15.52
N ALA A 116 -20.87 -9.44 16.63
CA ALA A 116 -21.93 -10.44 16.80
C ALA A 116 -22.92 -10.45 15.62
N PRO A 117 -23.36 -11.62 15.13
CA PRO A 117 -24.35 -11.69 14.06
C PRO A 117 -25.69 -11.15 14.58
N THR A 118 -26.18 -10.05 14.00
CA THR A 118 -27.58 -9.67 14.13
C THR A 118 -28.43 -10.81 13.60
N ARG A 119 -29.28 -11.36 14.47
CA ARG A 119 -30.20 -12.47 14.16
C ARG A 119 -30.97 -12.19 12.88
N ALA A 120 -30.66 -12.90 11.81
CA ALA A 120 -31.59 -13.10 10.71
C ALA A 120 -32.77 -13.92 11.25
N SER A 121 -33.93 -13.27 11.38
CA SER A 121 -35.21 -13.92 11.63
C SER A 121 -35.56 -14.79 10.42
N ALA A 122 -35.87 -16.06 10.69
CA ALA A 122 -36.26 -17.06 9.71
C ALA A 122 -37.63 -16.76 9.06
N ALA A 123 -37.73 -17.00 7.76
CA ALA A 123 -38.97 -17.30 7.02
C ALA A 123 -38.67 -18.36 5.93
N PRO A 124 -39.65 -19.20 5.54
CA PRO A 124 -39.41 -20.53 4.96
C PRO A 124 -39.09 -20.53 3.44
N PRO A 125 -38.62 -21.68 2.90
CA PRO A 125 -38.28 -21.83 1.49
C PRO A 125 -39.54 -22.03 0.63
N ASP A 126 -39.42 -21.73 -0.65
CA ASP A 126 -40.40 -21.91 -1.75
C ASP A 126 -41.31 -20.71 -2.06
N ALA A 127 -40.77 -19.79 -2.86
CA ALA A 127 -41.46 -19.21 -4.02
C ALA A 127 -40.41 -18.61 -4.97
N TYR A 128 -40.16 -19.30 -6.09
CA TYR A 128 -39.52 -18.71 -7.26
C TYR A 128 -40.60 -18.05 -8.10
N GLU A 129 -40.57 -16.74 -8.27
CA GLU A 129 -40.86 -16.06 -9.55
C GLU A 129 -40.13 -14.70 -9.61
N PRO A 130 -39.79 -14.23 -10.83
CA PRO A 130 -38.62 -13.38 -11.07
C PRO A 130 -38.98 -11.90 -11.25
N ALA A 131 -38.16 -10.99 -10.74
CA ALA A 131 -38.03 -9.64 -11.27
C ALA A 131 -36.77 -8.95 -10.76
N ASP A 132 -36.01 -8.46 -11.74
CA ASP A 132 -35.13 -7.29 -11.72
C ASP A 132 -33.84 -7.36 -10.89
N ASP A 133 -32.80 -7.74 -11.64
CA ASP A 133 -31.44 -7.24 -11.60
C ASP A 133 -31.34 -5.81 -11.04
N ASP A 134 -30.94 -5.72 -9.78
CA ASP A 134 -30.10 -4.64 -9.27
C ASP A 134 -29.08 -5.30 -8.33
N GLY A 135 -27.93 -5.65 -8.91
CA GLY A 135 -26.76 -6.25 -8.26
C GLY A 135 -26.09 -5.33 -7.22
N GLY A 136 -26.85 -4.85 -6.23
CA GLY A 136 -26.36 -4.14 -5.06
C GLY A 136 -25.81 -5.10 -4.01
N GLY A 137 -24.72 -5.79 -4.34
CA GLY A 137 -23.91 -6.48 -3.33
C GLY A 137 -23.38 -5.44 -2.35
N LEU A 138 -23.83 -5.51 -1.09
CA LEU A 138 -23.40 -4.69 0.03
C LEU A 138 -21.88 -4.79 0.20
N LEU A 139 -21.14 -3.87 -0.44
CA LEU A 139 -19.72 -3.68 -0.21
C LEU A 139 -19.54 -3.13 1.21
N PRO A 140 -18.58 -3.66 2.01
CA PRO A 140 -18.24 -3.06 3.29
C PRO A 140 -17.81 -1.60 3.04
N GLN A 141 -18.46 -0.67 3.75
CA GLN A 141 -18.12 0.74 3.76
C GLN A 141 -16.61 0.88 4.04
N GLN A 142 -15.86 1.46 3.09
CA GLN A 142 -14.45 1.80 3.30
C GLN A 142 -14.38 2.73 4.51
N PRO A 143 -13.59 2.41 5.56
CA PRO A 143 -13.45 3.32 6.70
C PRO A 143 -12.91 4.67 6.22
N TYR A 144 -13.43 5.73 6.83
CA TYR A 144 -13.07 7.12 6.55
C TYR A 144 -11.56 7.33 6.71
N ARG A 145 -10.84 7.30 5.57
CA ARG A 145 -9.46 7.78 5.49
C ARG A 145 -9.56 9.30 5.38
N PRO A 146 -8.86 10.09 6.21
CA PRO A 146 -8.63 11.49 5.90
C PRO A 146 -8.04 11.53 4.50
N ASP A 147 -8.73 12.16 3.57
CA ASP A 147 -8.20 12.33 2.22
C ASP A 147 -7.07 13.35 2.31
N ALA A 148 -5.87 12.84 2.57
CA ALA A 148 -4.65 13.61 2.67
C ALA A 148 -4.45 14.48 1.43
N ILE A 149 -4.81 13.97 0.25
CA ILE A 149 -4.69 14.73 -0.99
C ILE A 149 -5.73 15.86 -1.01
N ALA A 150 -6.98 15.62 -0.61
CA ALA A 150 -7.97 16.67 -0.49
C ALA A 150 -7.59 17.74 0.53
N MET A 151 -7.04 17.38 1.68
CA MET A 151 -6.57 18.36 2.67
C MET A 151 -5.43 19.22 2.13
N LEU A 152 -4.49 18.63 1.37
CA LEU A 152 -3.43 19.39 0.70
C LEU A 152 -4.00 20.32 -0.37
N ALA A 153 -4.97 19.84 -1.14
CA ALA A 153 -5.63 20.63 -2.16
C ALA A 153 -6.35 21.83 -1.56
N GLU A 154 -7.14 21.63 -0.49
CA GLU A 154 -7.83 22.69 0.23
C GLU A 154 -6.84 23.72 0.80
N ALA A 155 -5.76 23.27 1.43
CA ALA A 155 -4.70 24.14 1.96
C ALA A 155 -4.00 24.95 0.84
N ALA A 156 -3.92 24.40 -0.37
CA ALA A 156 -3.40 25.07 -1.55
C ALA A 156 -4.43 25.95 -2.29
N GLY A 157 -5.67 26.05 -1.79
CA GLY A 157 -6.75 26.85 -2.37
C GLY A 157 -7.49 26.17 -3.53
N TYR A 158 -7.35 24.85 -3.68
CA TYR A 158 -8.08 24.06 -4.67
C TYR A 158 -9.35 23.50 -4.04
N SER A 159 -10.43 23.50 -4.82
CA SER A 159 -11.70 22.83 -4.46
C SER A 159 -11.79 21.40 -4.98
N ASP A 160 -10.77 20.94 -5.72
CA ASP A 160 -10.71 19.64 -6.37
C ASP A 160 -9.32 19.04 -6.17
N ALA A 161 -9.29 17.92 -5.44
CA ALA A 161 -8.09 17.20 -5.04
C ALA A 161 -7.34 16.61 -6.25
N GLU A 162 -8.07 16.11 -7.24
CA GLU A 162 -7.47 15.56 -8.46
C GLU A 162 -6.88 16.68 -9.30
N ARG A 163 -7.57 17.82 -9.42
CA ARG A 163 -7.03 18.98 -10.13
C ARG A 163 -5.76 19.51 -9.47
N TRP A 164 -5.74 19.60 -8.14
CA TRP A 164 -4.52 19.97 -7.42
C TRP A 164 -3.39 18.98 -7.70
N TRP A 165 -3.67 17.68 -7.67
CA TRP A 165 -2.66 16.66 -7.94
C TRP A 165 -2.13 16.74 -9.37
N GLU A 166 -3.01 16.96 -10.35
CA GLU A 166 -2.62 17.14 -11.75
C GLU A 166 -1.64 18.33 -11.89
N ASP A 167 -1.95 19.46 -11.27
CA ASP A 167 -1.13 20.67 -11.36
C ASP A 167 0.18 20.57 -10.54
N ALA A 168 0.10 20.05 -9.31
CA ALA A 168 1.22 20.02 -8.37
C ALA A 168 2.20 18.87 -8.63
N VAL A 169 1.71 17.75 -9.17
CA VAL A 169 2.48 16.50 -9.34
C VAL A 169 2.55 16.10 -10.80
N GLU A 170 1.44 15.99 -11.53
CA GLU A 170 1.46 15.37 -12.87
C GLU A 170 2.13 16.25 -13.93
N HIS A 171 1.95 17.57 -13.86
CA HIS A 171 2.46 18.56 -14.83
C HIS A 171 3.76 19.26 -14.42
N ARG A 172 4.24 19.06 -13.20
CA ARG A 172 5.38 19.84 -12.68
C ARG A 172 6.74 19.25 -13.07
N ASP A 173 7.46 19.91 -13.97
CA ASP A 173 8.85 19.57 -14.26
C ASP A 173 9.78 20.09 -13.15
N GLY A 174 10.21 19.20 -12.26
CA GLY A 174 11.20 19.42 -11.21
C GLY A 174 12.09 18.18 -11.04
N GLY A 175 13.16 18.27 -10.25
CA GLY A 175 14.03 17.12 -9.98
C GLY A 175 13.20 15.93 -9.46
N PRO A 176 13.31 14.72 -10.05
CA PRO A 176 12.49 13.57 -9.65
C PRO A 176 12.55 13.28 -8.15
N THR A 177 13.71 13.45 -7.52
CA THR A 177 13.97 13.20 -6.09
C THR A 177 13.43 14.29 -5.15
N GLU A 178 13.53 15.57 -5.53
CA GLU A 178 13.07 16.71 -4.72
C GLU A 178 11.56 16.68 -4.45
N ARG A 179 10.80 16.22 -5.45
CA ARG A 179 9.34 16.07 -5.35
C ARG A 179 8.93 15.17 -4.19
N PHE A 180 9.59 14.03 -4.01
CA PHE A 180 9.22 13.07 -2.97
C PHE A 180 9.50 13.62 -1.57
N ALA A 181 10.56 14.42 -1.40
CA ALA A 181 10.82 15.12 -0.15
C ALA A 181 9.71 16.12 0.16
N ALA A 182 9.30 16.93 -0.81
CA ALA A 182 8.21 17.89 -0.65
C ALA A 182 6.87 17.19 -0.30
N ILE A 183 6.57 16.06 -0.94
CA ILE A 183 5.38 15.26 -0.62
C ILE A 183 5.49 14.69 0.80
N ALA A 184 6.64 14.14 1.20
CA ALA A 184 6.83 13.60 2.54
C ALA A 184 6.65 14.68 3.62
N ASP A 185 7.21 15.87 3.43
CA ASP A 185 7.03 17.00 4.35
C ASP A 185 5.56 17.41 4.45
N ALA A 186 4.87 17.54 3.31
CA ALA A 186 3.45 17.88 3.28
C ALA A 186 2.57 16.85 4.00
N ILE A 187 2.84 15.55 3.79
CA ILE A 187 2.14 14.47 4.49
C ILE A 187 2.47 14.46 5.99
N ALA A 188 3.70 14.80 6.38
CA ALA A 188 4.08 14.87 7.79
C ALA A 188 3.23 15.92 8.55
N GLU A 189 2.96 17.07 7.93
CA GLU A 189 2.09 18.11 8.49
C GLU A 189 0.63 17.62 8.63
N ILE A 190 0.09 16.94 7.62
CA ILE A 190 -1.26 16.35 7.71
C ILE A 190 -1.35 15.34 8.86
N ARG A 191 -0.33 14.49 9.00
CA ARG A 191 -0.26 13.51 10.09
C ARG A 191 -0.16 14.18 11.45
N ALA A 192 0.51 15.33 11.55
CA ALA A 192 0.65 16.08 12.79
C ALA A 192 -0.68 16.70 13.27
N VAL A 193 -1.58 17.02 12.34
CA VAL A 193 -2.92 17.57 12.66
C VAL A 193 -4.02 16.50 12.70
N ASP A 194 -3.68 15.23 12.49
CA ASP A 194 -4.63 14.13 12.57
C ASP A 194 -5.15 13.98 14.02
N SER A 195 -6.43 14.27 14.20
CA SER A 195 -7.09 14.25 15.51
C SER A 195 -7.76 12.91 15.83
N ARG A 196 -7.59 11.87 14.99
CA ARG A 196 -8.14 10.54 15.29
C ARG A 196 -7.52 9.98 16.58
N PRO A 197 -8.31 9.31 17.43
CA PRO A 197 -7.79 8.75 18.67
C PRO A 197 -6.83 7.58 18.38
N ALA A 198 -5.93 7.30 19.32
CA ALA A 198 -4.89 6.28 19.16
C ALA A 198 -5.45 4.84 18.97
N ASP A 199 -6.68 4.60 19.41
CA ASP A 199 -7.40 3.34 19.25
C ASP A 199 -8.25 3.28 17.96
N HIS A 200 -8.20 4.30 17.11
CA HIS A 200 -8.87 4.29 15.82
C HIS A 200 -8.29 3.15 14.94
N PRO A 201 -9.13 2.33 14.28
CA PRO A 201 -8.67 1.17 13.50
C PRO A 201 -7.56 1.50 12.49
N ASP A 202 -7.71 2.56 11.71
CA ASP A 202 -6.70 2.98 10.74
C ASP A 202 -5.38 3.43 11.39
N VAL A 203 -5.46 4.07 12.56
CA VAL A 203 -4.26 4.53 13.29
C VAL A 203 -3.50 3.32 13.81
N ILE A 204 -4.21 2.33 14.35
CA ILE A 204 -3.63 1.05 14.77
C ILE A 204 -3.02 0.32 13.57
N GLU A 205 -3.78 0.16 12.48
CA GLU A 205 -3.31 -0.56 11.28
C GLU A 205 -2.06 0.10 10.69
N ASN A 206 -2.08 1.41 10.45
CA ASN A 206 -0.92 2.13 9.95
C ASN A 206 0.28 2.04 10.90
N SER A 207 0.05 2.14 12.22
CA SER A 207 1.13 1.99 13.21
C SER A 207 1.81 0.62 13.13
N LEU A 208 1.03 -0.46 12.99
CA LEU A 208 1.57 -1.82 12.84
C LEU A 208 2.31 -2.01 11.51
N ARG A 209 1.75 -1.49 10.41
CA ARG A 209 2.38 -1.49 9.09
C ARG A 209 3.72 -0.77 9.11
N GLU A 210 3.73 0.47 9.58
CA GLU A 210 4.96 1.26 9.65
C GLU A 210 6.01 0.65 10.58
N ALA A 211 5.62 0.02 11.70
CA ALA A 211 6.55 -0.71 12.57
C ALA A 211 7.20 -1.88 11.83
N ALA A 212 6.42 -2.65 11.06
CA ALA A 212 6.94 -3.74 10.23
C ALA A 212 7.86 -3.21 9.11
N MET A 213 7.44 -2.15 8.42
CA MET A 213 8.23 -1.50 7.37
C MET A 213 9.58 -1.03 7.92
N ARG A 214 9.59 -0.29 9.04
CA ARG A 214 10.84 0.16 9.69
C ARG A 214 11.73 -1.01 10.10
N ARG A 215 11.16 -2.10 10.63
CA ARG A 215 11.92 -3.31 10.99
C ARG A 215 12.61 -3.93 9.76
N LEU A 216 11.89 -4.04 8.64
CA LEU A 216 12.42 -4.57 7.38
C LEU A 216 13.48 -3.64 6.76
N LEU A 217 13.24 -2.33 6.76
CA LEU A 217 14.21 -1.34 6.27
C LEU A 217 15.49 -1.35 7.11
N ARG A 218 15.38 -1.43 8.45
CA ARG A 218 16.55 -1.58 9.34
C ARG A 218 17.35 -2.84 9.03
N ALA A 219 16.72 -3.94 8.64
CA ALA A 219 17.41 -5.16 8.22
C ALA A 219 18.13 -4.92 6.89
N ALA A 220 17.44 -4.39 5.89
CA ALA A 220 18.00 -4.06 4.58
C ALA A 220 19.21 -3.11 4.67
N MET A 221 19.15 -2.09 5.51
CA MET A 221 20.27 -1.14 5.73
C MET A 221 21.52 -1.81 6.31
N LYS A 222 21.38 -2.97 6.98
CA LYS A 222 22.51 -3.75 7.54
C LYS A 222 23.13 -4.70 6.52
N GLU A 223 22.48 -4.92 5.38
CA GLU A 223 22.96 -5.84 4.33
C GLU A 223 24.05 -5.21 3.44
N GLY A 224 24.37 -3.92 3.65
CA GLY A 224 25.51 -3.26 3.00
C GLY A 224 25.18 -2.59 1.66
N HIS A 225 23.90 -2.46 1.30
CA HIS A 225 23.50 -1.67 0.13
C HIS A 225 23.84 -0.18 0.34
N GLU A 226 24.57 0.42 -0.61
CA GLU A 226 24.93 1.84 -0.53
C GLU A 226 23.71 2.75 -0.69
N ARG A 227 22.82 2.42 -1.63
CA ARG A 227 21.58 3.16 -1.92
C ARG A 227 20.38 2.22 -1.92
N ILE A 228 19.36 2.57 -1.17
CA ILE A 228 18.08 1.84 -1.08
C ILE A 228 16.98 2.79 -1.52
N ALA A 229 16.13 2.36 -2.45
CA ALA A 229 14.90 3.09 -2.79
C ALA A 229 13.70 2.38 -2.15
N VAL A 230 12.81 3.14 -1.51
CA VAL A 230 11.56 2.67 -0.95
C VAL A 230 10.41 3.27 -1.74
N VAL A 231 9.55 2.47 -2.35
CA VAL A 231 8.36 2.92 -3.09
C VAL A 231 7.13 2.58 -2.27
N CYS A 232 6.40 3.60 -1.83
CA CYS A 232 5.24 3.44 -0.96
C CYS A 232 4.18 4.51 -1.23
N GLY A 233 2.99 4.28 -0.69
CA GLY A 233 1.94 5.27 -0.55
C GLY A 233 2.45 6.48 0.22
N ALA A 234 2.15 7.67 -0.30
CA ALA A 234 2.62 8.95 0.25
C ALA A 234 2.40 9.07 1.77
N TYR A 235 1.28 8.56 2.29
CA TYR A 235 0.94 8.57 3.71
C TYR A 235 2.04 7.95 4.59
N HIS A 236 2.65 6.85 4.17
CA HIS A 236 3.65 6.12 4.97
C HIS A 236 5.05 6.73 4.90
N ALA A 237 5.33 7.57 3.90
CA ALA A 237 6.67 8.04 3.60
C ALA A 237 7.39 8.73 4.78
N PRO A 238 6.75 9.61 5.58
CA PRO A 238 7.41 10.24 6.73
C PRO A 238 7.92 9.23 7.77
N ALA A 239 7.20 8.12 7.94
CA ALA A 239 7.55 7.06 8.89
C ALA A 239 8.73 6.19 8.42
N LEU A 240 9.14 6.31 7.16
CA LEU A 240 10.21 5.52 6.53
C LEU A 240 11.53 6.31 6.36
N VAL A 241 11.57 7.56 6.83
CA VAL A 241 12.80 8.37 6.89
C VAL A 241 13.68 7.92 8.07
N PRO A 242 14.87 7.29 7.85
CA PRO A 242 15.63 6.65 8.92
C PRO A 242 16.08 7.57 10.06
N ALA A 243 16.31 8.84 9.77
CA ALA A 243 16.68 9.85 10.75
C ALA A 243 15.63 10.02 11.86
N ASN A 244 14.37 9.70 11.57
CA ASN A 244 13.23 9.89 12.45
C ASN A 244 12.77 8.58 13.12
N PHE A 245 13.51 7.47 12.95
CA PHE A 245 13.03 6.18 13.44
C PHE A 245 13.03 6.11 14.98
N PRO A 246 11.95 5.57 15.59
CA PRO A 246 11.96 5.24 17.01
C PRO A 246 12.96 4.11 17.29
N PRO A 247 13.34 3.87 18.56
CA PRO A 247 14.17 2.71 18.91
C PRO A 247 13.58 1.40 18.39
N ALA A 248 14.43 0.47 17.94
CA ALA A 248 13.98 -0.82 17.39
C ALA A 248 13.12 -1.65 18.37
N SER A 249 13.26 -1.42 19.69
CA SER A 249 12.43 -2.03 20.72
C SER A 249 10.97 -1.55 20.68
N ALA A 250 10.70 -0.32 20.24
CA ALA A 250 9.35 0.20 20.09
C ALA A 250 8.59 -0.57 18.98
N ASP A 251 9.20 -0.68 17.80
CA ASP A 251 8.66 -1.47 16.69
C ASP A 251 8.50 -2.95 17.09
N SER A 252 9.50 -3.52 17.77
CA SER A 252 9.44 -4.91 18.23
C SER A 252 8.32 -5.15 19.23
N GLY A 253 8.04 -4.17 20.10
CA GLY A 253 6.94 -4.22 21.06
C GLY A 253 5.57 -4.20 20.38
N GLN A 254 5.39 -3.34 19.37
CA GLN A 254 4.13 -3.26 18.61
C GLN A 254 3.83 -4.54 17.82
N LEU A 255 4.87 -5.21 17.31
CA LEU A 255 4.73 -6.43 16.51
C LEU A 255 4.72 -7.71 17.35
N ALA A 256 4.96 -7.62 18.66
CA ALA A 256 5.01 -8.78 19.53
C ALA A 256 3.62 -9.38 19.74
N GLY A 257 3.53 -10.71 19.68
CA GLY A 257 2.30 -11.43 20.02
C GLY A 257 1.15 -11.27 19.03
N LEU A 258 1.36 -10.64 17.87
CA LEU A 258 0.33 -10.53 16.84
C LEU A 258 -0.17 -11.94 16.42
N PRO A 259 -1.50 -12.12 16.27
CA PRO A 259 -2.04 -13.38 15.78
C PRO A 259 -1.55 -13.64 14.35
N LYS A 260 -1.53 -14.91 13.94
CA LYS A 260 -1.08 -15.30 12.61
C LYS A 260 -1.97 -16.36 12.01
N THR A 261 -2.13 -16.32 10.69
CA THR A 261 -2.79 -17.36 9.90
C THR A 261 -1.88 -17.82 8.75
N ARG A 262 -2.14 -19.02 8.21
CA ARG A 262 -1.42 -19.51 7.03
C ARG A 262 -1.93 -18.80 5.79
N VAL A 263 -1.02 -18.29 4.96
CA VAL A 263 -1.36 -17.53 3.75
C VAL A 263 -0.65 -18.07 2.51
N ALA A 264 -1.22 -17.80 1.34
CA ALA A 264 -0.62 -18.05 0.05
C ALA A 264 -0.74 -16.80 -0.83
N ALA A 265 0.22 -16.60 -1.74
CA ALA A 265 0.30 -15.47 -2.65
C ALA A 265 0.27 -15.94 -4.11
N THR A 266 -0.40 -15.18 -4.98
CA THR A 266 -0.42 -15.41 -6.43
C THR A 266 -0.71 -14.12 -7.19
N TRP A 267 -0.61 -14.15 -8.51
CA TRP A 267 -1.16 -13.13 -9.40
C TRP A 267 -2.53 -13.54 -9.89
N VAL A 268 -3.44 -12.57 -10.07
CA VAL A 268 -4.72 -12.77 -10.73
C VAL A 268 -4.95 -11.68 -11.78
N PRO A 269 -5.66 -11.99 -12.88
CA PRO A 269 -6.15 -10.96 -13.79
C PRO A 269 -7.02 -9.96 -13.03
N TRP A 270 -6.91 -8.68 -13.39
CA TRP A 270 -7.74 -7.61 -12.85
C TRP A 270 -8.44 -6.87 -13.99
N THR A 271 -9.39 -6.01 -13.66
CA THR A 271 -10.13 -5.22 -14.66
C THR A 271 -10.04 -3.74 -14.34
N SER A 272 -10.16 -2.89 -15.36
CA SER A 272 -10.22 -1.44 -15.17
C SER A 272 -11.39 -1.03 -14.27
N ASP A 273 -12.55 -1.68 -14.40
CA ASP A 273 -13.72 -1.41 -13.56
C ASP A 273 -13.47 -1.74 -12.08
N ARG A 274 -12.69 -2.78 -11.79
CA ARG A 274 -12.29 -3.10 -10.42
C ARG A 274 -11.16 -2.18 -9.93
N LEU A 275 -10.36 -1.65 -10.84
CA LEU A 275 -9.31 -0.69 -10.53
C LEU A 275 -9.89 0.68 -10.14
N SER A 276 -11.02 1.10 -10.73
CA SER A 276 -11.69 2.35 -10.35
C SER A 276 -12.31 2.34 -8.95
N LEU A 277 -12.34 1.17 -8.29
CA LEU A 277 -12.81 1.00 -6.91
C LEU A 277 -11.65 0.90 -5.90
N ALA A 278 -10.39 0.93 -6.37
CA ALA A 278 -9.19 0.71 -5.58
C ALA A 278 -8.62 2.00 -5.01
#